data_AF-A0A0D6LSH9-F1
#
_entry.id   AF-A0A0D6LSH9-F1
#
_cell.length_a   1.000
_cell.length_b   1.000
_cell.length_c   1.000
_cell.angle_alpha   90.00
_cell.angle_beta   90.00
_cell.angle_gamma   90.00
#
_symmetry.space_group_name_H-M   'P 1'
#
loop_
_entity.id
_entity.type
_entity.pdbx_description
1 polymer ?
#
loop_
_entity_poly.entity_id
_entity_poly.type
_entity_poly.pdbx_seq_one_letter_code
_entity_poly.pdbx_strand_id
1 'polypeptide(L)' 'MQPNSNIVFNAPYDDKHTYHIKITNASGRRIGWAIKTTDMRRLGVDQACGVLDPKESTLMAVSCDVFDCGRHQQ' A
#
# COMPACT_ATOMS: atom_id res chain seq x y z
N MET A 1 4.19 -11.20 -2.25
CA MET A 1 4.17 -9.73 -2.13
C MET A 1 5.21 -9.35 -1.09
N GLN A 2 5.87 -8.19 -1.16
CA GLN A 2 6.77 -7.76 -0.10
C GLN A 2 6.31 -6.38 0.42
N PRO A 3 5.94 -6.26 1.70
CA PRO A 3 5.91 -7.32 2.72
C PRO A 3 4.82 -8.38 2.45
N ASN A 4 4.97 -9.56 3.05
CA ASN A 4 4.10 -10.72 2.80
C ASN A 4 2.69 -10.57 3.42
N SER A 5 2.57 -9.91 4.58
CA SER A 5 1.31 -9.86 5.34
C SER A 5 0.93 -8.48 5.82
N ASN A 6 1.86 -7.72 6.44
CA ASN A 6 1.54 -6.44 7.08
C ASN A 6 2.56 -5.34 6.73
N ILE A 7 2.08 -4.10 6.71
CA ILE A 7 2.90 -2.88 6.65
C ILE A 7 2.64 -2.12 7.94
N VAL A 8 3.71 -1.62 8.55
CA VAL A 8 3.63 -0.87 9.81
C VAL A 8 4.07 0.56 9.53
N PHE A 9 3.14 1.51 9.71
CA PHE A 9 3.46 2.92 9.79
C PHE A 9 3.90 3.21 11.23
N ASN A 10 5.19 3.50 11.43
CA ASN A 10 5.70 3.80 12.77
C ASN A 10 5.45 5.27 13.10
N ALA A 11 5.23 5.55 14.39
CA ALA A 11 5.20 6.91 14.91
C ALA A 11 6.56 7.62 14.71
N PRO A 12 6.59 8.96 14.68
CA PRO A 12 5.49 9.91 14.88
C PRO A 12 4.53 10.02 13.68
N TYR A 13 3.31 10.52 13.87
CA TYR A 13 2.29 10.63 12.80
C TYR A 13 2.00 12.08 12.39
N ASP A 14 2.99 12.96 12.59
CA ASP A 14 2.96 14.39 12.32
C ASP A 14 3.43 14.78 10.91
N ASP A 15 3.99 13.83 10.16
CA ASP A 15 4.29 13.95 8.73
C ASP A 15 3.67 12.79 7.92
N LYS A 16 3.52 13.01 6.62
CA LYS A 16 3.06 12.00 5.68
C LYS A 16 4.13 10.94 5.49
N HIS A 17 3.81 9.71 5.86
CA HIS A 17 4.69 8.57 5.62
C HIS A 17 4.36 7.87 4.32
N THR A 18 5.37 7.54 3.52
CA THR A 18 5.23 6.74 2.30
C THR A 18 6.10 5.50 2.37
N TYR A 19 5.50 4.33 2.24
CA TYR A 19 6.15 3.03 2.15
C TYR A 19 5.91 2.40 0.79
N HIS A 20 6.73 1.41 0.45
CA HIS A 20 6.64 0.71 -0.82
C HIS A 20 6.26 -0.75 -0.64
N ILE A 21 5.35 -1.23 -1.49
CA ILE A 21 4.96 -2.63 -1.59
C ILE A 21 5.41 -3.16 -2.95
N LYS A 22 6.15 -4.26 -2.94
CA LYS A 22 6.45 -5.00 -4.17
C LYS A 22 5.39 -6.07 -4.42
N ILE A 23 4.72 -5.97 -5.57
CA ILE A 23 3.78 -6.99 -6.06
C ILE A 23 4.46 -7.71 -7.23
N THR A 24 4.49 -9.04 -7.19
CA THR A 24 5.06 -9.88 -8.25
C THR A 24 4.02 -10.87 -8.72
N ASN A 25 3.80 -10.94 -10.03
CA ASN A 25 2.99 -12.00 -10.62
C ASN A 25 3.83 -13.28 -10.71
N ALA A 26 3.69 -14.17 -9.73
CA ALA A 26 4.36 -15.46 -9.73
C ALA A 26 3.71 -16.51 -10.66
N SER A 27 2.57 -16.18 -11.28
CA SER A 27 1.85 -17.10 -12.16
C SER A 27 2.42 -17.14 -13.58
N GLY A 28 1.97 -18.11 -14.37
CA GLY A 28 2.32 -18.25 -15.78
C GLY A 28 1.43 -17.47 -16.75
N ARG A 29 0.47 -16.66 -16.26
CA ARG A 29 -0.48 -15.89 -17.10
C ARG A 29 -0.50 -14.42 -16.69
N ARG A 30 -0.85 -13.54 -17.61
CA ARG A 30 -1.09 -12.13 -17.33
C ARG A 30 -2.26 -11.97 -16.36
N ILE A 31 -2.10 -11.11 -15.36
CA ILE A 31 -3.14 -10.82 -14.35
C ILE A 31 -3.46 -9.33 -14.32
N GLY A 32 -4.73 -8.99 -14.08
CA GLY A 32 -5.13 -7.65 -13.63
C GLY A 32 -5.15 -7.59 -12.11
N TRP A 33 -4.82 -6.44 -11.54
CA TRP A 33 -4.83 -6.22 -10.10
C TRP A 33 -5.39 -4.85 -9.75
N ALA A 34 -5.96 -4.73 -8.55
CA ALA A 34 -6.43 -3.47 -7.98
C ALA A 34 -6.28 -3.52 -6.45
N ILE A 35 -5.96 -2.38 -5.85
CA ILE A 35 -5.80 -2.20 -4.41
C ILE A 35 -6.95 -1.36 -3.88
N LYS A 36 -7.44 -1.76 -2.70
CA LYS A 36 -8.47 -1.05 -1.95
C LYS A 36 -7.92 -0.72 -0.58
N THR A 37 -8.15 0.50 -0.14
CA THR A 37 -7.86 0.94 1.23
C THR A 37 -9.16 1.01 2.03
N THR A 38 -9.07 0.76 3.34
CA THR A 38 -10.22 0.84 4.25
C THR A 38 -10.54 2.28 4.66
N ASP A 39 -9.55 3.17 4.62
CA ASP A 39 -9.68 4.60 4.86
C ASP A 39 -9.03 5.36 3.70
N MET A 40 -9.83 5.76 2.72
CA MET A 40 -9.35 6.50 1.54
C MET A 40 -9.00 7.97 1.85
N ARG A 41 -9.34 8.49 3.04
CA ARG A 41 -8.97 9.85 3.45
C ARG A 41 -7.57 9.89 4.07
N ARG A 42 -7.18 8.81 4.75
CA ARG A 42 -5.89 8.69 5.41
C ARG A 42 -4.86 7.94 4.58
N LEU A 43 -5.30 6.92 3.82
CA LEU A 43 -4.41 6.04 3.06
C LEU A 43 -4.49 6.36 1.57
N GLY A 44 -3.37 6.79 1.00
CA GLY A 44 -3.19 6.98 -0.43
C GLY A 44 -2.40 5.83 -1.05
N VAL A 45 -2.74 5.44 -2.28
CA VAL A 45 -2.00 4.42 -3.05
C VAL A 45 -1.71 4.99 -4.43
N ASP A 46 -0.43 5.09 -4.78
CA ASP A 46 -0.05 5.37 -6.17
C ASP A 46 -0.20 4.09 -7.00
N GLN A 47 -0.64 4.21 -8.25
CA GLN A 47 -0.96 3.07 -9.11
C GLN A 47 -1.96 2.10 -8.45
N ALA A 48 -3.16 2.57 -8.09
CA ALA A 48 -4.16 1.74 -7.41
C ALA A 48 -4.64 0.51 -8.21
N CYS A 49 -4.32 0.41 -9.51
CA CYS A 49 -4.60 -0.76 -10.33
C CYS A 49 -3.64 -0.87 -11.51
N GLY A 50 -3.55 -2.07 -12.10
CA GLY A 50 -2.74 -2.30 -13.28
C GLY A 50 -2.84 -3.73 -13.81
N VAL A 51 -1.90 -4.07 -14.67
CA VAL A 51 -1.73 -5.39 -15.26
C VAL A 51 -0.28 -5.83 -15.03
N LEU A 52 -0.07 -7.11 -14.73
CA LEU A 52 1.25 -7.70 -14.61
C LEU A 52 1.36 -8.92 -15.51
N ASP A 53 2.37 -8.93 -16.36
CA ASP A 53 2.79 -10.11 -17.12
C ASP A 53 3.39 -11.20 -16.23
N PRO A 54 3.51 -12.44 -16.71
CA PRO A 54 4.15 -13.52 -15.96
C PRO A 54 5.56 -13.11 -15.50
N LYS A 55 5.83 -13.27 -14.19
CA LYS A 55 7.09 -12.93 -13.51
C LYS A 55 7.39 -11.43 -13.41
N GLU A 56 6.51 -10.56 -13.90
CA GLU A 56 6.64 -9.12 -13.75
C GLU A 56 6.45 -8.70 -12.29
N SER A 57 7.15 -7.64 -11.89
CA SER A 57 6.95 -6.99 -10.59
C SER A 57 6.71 -5.50 -10.76
N THR A 58 5.85 -4.95 -9.91
CA THR A 58 5.70 -3.50 -9.73
C THR A 58 6.03 -3.12 -8.29
N LEU A 59 6.47 -1.87 -8.10
CA LEU A 59 6.69 -1.25 -6.80
C LEU A 59 5.68 -0.14 -6.60
N MET A 60 4.74 -0.37 -5.70
CA MET A 60 3.61 0.52 -5.44
C MET A 60 3.88 1.34 -4.18
N ALA A 61 3.66 2.65 -4.24
CA ALA A 61 3.75 3.52 -3.07
C ALA A 61 2.41 3.53 -2.30
N VAL A 62 2.46 3.30 -1.00
CA VAL A 62 1.34 3.47 -0.07
C VAL A 62 1.73 4.54 0.92
N SER A 63 0.86 5.53 1.06
CA SER A 63 1.08 6.65 1.95
C SER A 63 0.01 6.74 3.03
N CYS A 64 0.40 7.22 4.21
CA CYS A 64 -0.48 7.53 5.32
C CYS A 64 -0.32 9.02 5.62
N ASP A 65 -1.41 9.77 5.47
CA ASP A 65 -1.45 11.19 5.81
C ASP A 65 -1.43 11.38 7.34
N VAL A 66 -1.04 12.59 7.74
CA VAL A 66 -0.95 13.03 9.14
C VAL A 66 -2.27 12.79 9.87
N PHE A 67 -2.20 12.21 11.08
CA PHE A 67 -3.37 12.02 11.92
C PHE A 67 -3.05 12.02 13.42
N ASP A 68 -4.01 12.46 14.22
CA ASP A 68 -3.91 12.43 15.69
C ASP A 68 -4.31 11.04 16.20
N CYS A 69 -3.31 10.20 16.48
CA CYS A 69 -3.51 8.85 17.03
C CYS A 69 -4.09 8.86 18.46
N GLY A 70 -3.94 9.98 19.20
CA GLY A 70 -4.36 10.09 20.60
C GLY A 70 -5.85 10.38 20.82
N ARG A 71 -6.58 10.86 19.79
CA ARG A 71 -8.00 11.24 19.91
C ARG A 71 -9.01 10.09 19.81
N HIS A 72 -8.61 8.90 19.38
CA HIS A 72 -9.52 7.76 19.20
C HIS A 72 -9.68 6.85 20.44
N GLN A 73 -9.17 7.26 21.62
CA GLN A 73 -9.28 6.50 22.88
C GLN A 73 -10.23 7.11 23.93
N GLN A 74 -11.16 7.99 23.53
CA GLN A 74 -12.26 8.48 24.39
C GLN A 74 -13.61 7.97 23.91
#